data_AF-A0A117M4A3-F1
#
_entry.id   AF-A0A117M4A3-F1
#
_cell.length_a   1.000
_cell.length_b   1.000
_cell.length_c   1.000
_cell.angle_alpha   90.00
_cell.angle_beta   90.00
_cell.angle_gamma   90.00
#
_symmetry.space_group_name_H-M   'P 1'
#
loop_
_entity.id
_entity.type
_entity.pdbx_description
1 polymer ?
#
loop_
_entity_poly.entity_id
_entity_poly.type
_entity_poly.pdbx_seq_one_letter_code
_entity_poly.pdbx_strand_id
1 'polypeptide(L)'
;GFDLAADNSAGTMDVYRYWQIMNRAVPGVFDRLDAWSSHSYPNPDFAGKPTDQGRKSITGYRWEINILGSAFGLKKNLPVFITETGWPYQDSAKLKVQNSKLSDFLDQKTVTEYTRAAFDIWLADQQVQAITPFVLNYHAAPLDVFSWLDQEGKDHPHCQAIREMEKVSWWPEQINSWEIISLDLPAFLPINSQYQGKITLKNTGQSIWGEKTFSFPSLSYFADNINLPPGVKVEPGQSFKFTFNIYASEWPETAVLSWKGLEKKATISFFNPSKLNSYQDNFWQKIIALAKVWWYKKIPRTSSQDWEDSQIN
;
A
#
# COMPACT_ATOMS: atom_id res chain seq x y z
N GLY A 1 -8.09 8.40 -18.09
CA GLY A 1 -9.56 8.23 -17.99
C GLY A 1 -10.20 8.40 -19.35
N PHE A 2 -11.52 8.27 -19.42
CA PHE A 2 -12.31 8.39 -20.65
C PHE A 2 -13.18 9.64 -20.61
N ASP A 3 -13.44 10.24 -21.77
CA ASP A 3 -14.47 11.27 -21.89
C ASP A 3 -15.86 10.66 -21.69
N LEU A 4 -16.47 10.92 -20.54
CA LEU A 4 -17.79 10.40 -20.18
C LEU A 4 -18.93 11.08 -20.96
N ALA A 5 -18.68 12.21 -21.61
CA ALA A 5 -19.65 12.93 -22.41
C ALA A 5 -19.68 12.51 -23.88
N ALA A 6 -18.62 11.85 -24.38
CA ALA A 6 -18.52 11.36 -25.75
C ALA A 6 -19.67 10.42 -26.13
N ASP A 7 -20.23 10.66 -27.31
CA ASP A 7 -21.28 9.87 -27.93
C ASP A 7 -20.71 8.82 -28.89
N ASN A 8 -21.60 8.02 -29.49
CA ASN A 8 -21.24 7.18 -30.63
C ASN A 8 -21.42 7.96 -31.92
N SER A 9 -20.32 8.34 -32.56
CA SER A 9 -20.32 9.00 -33.85
C SER A 9 -19.28 8.37 -34.80
N ALA A 10 -19.03 9.00 -35.95
CA ALA A 10 -17.95 8.57 -36.84
C ALA A 10 -16.55 8.83 -36.25
N GLY A 11 -16.41 9.80 -35.33
CA GLY A 11 -15.14 10.20 -34.73
C GLY A 11 -14.99 9.89 -33.23
N THR A 12 -16.08 9.48 -32.57
CA THR A 12 -16.15 9.23 -31.12
C THR A 12 -16.85 7.91 -30.83
N MET A 13 -16.57 7.33 -29.66
CA MET A 13 -17.27 6.14 -29.17
C MET A 13 -17.67 6.35 -27.71
N ASP A 14 -18.91 5.97 -27.40
CA ASP A 14 -19.41 5.95 -26.05
C ASP A 14 -18.57 5.01 -25.17
N VAL A 15 -18.20 5.48 -23.99
CA VAL A 15 -17.29 4.75 -23.10
C VAL A 15 -17.83 3.37 -22.69
N TYR A 16 -19.14 3.23 -22.46
CA TYR A 16 -19.72 1.94 -22.09
C TYR A 16 -19.61 0.95 -23.25
N ARG A 17 -19.83 1.43 -24.48
CA ARG A 17 -19.62 0.62 -25.69
C ARG A 17 -18.16 0.21 -25.83
N TYR A 18 -17.23 1.12 -25.60
CA TYR A 18 -15.80 0.83 -25.62
C TYR A 18 -15.43 -0.26 -24.61
N TRP A 19 -15.91 -0.18 -23.37
CA TRP A 19 -15.68 -1.20 -22.34
C TRP A 19 -16.26 -2.57 -22.68
N GLN A 20 -17.43 -2.63 -23.33
CA GLN A 20 -17.95 -3.90 -23.86
C GLN A 20 -16.99 -4.54 -24.85
N ILE A 21 -16.39 -3.75 -25.73
CA ILE A 21 -15.42 -4.23 -26.72
C ILE A 21 -14.12 -4.68 -26.02
N MET A 22 -13.61 -3.87 -25.08
CA MET A 22 -12.43 -4.22 -24.27
C MET A 22 -12.61 -5.56 -23.57
N ASN A 23 -13.73 -5.76 -22.86
CA ASN A 23 -13.97 -6.99 -22.10
C ASN A 23 -14.21 -8.21 -23.01
N ARG A 24 -14.72 -8.01 -24.24
CA ARG A 24 -14.81 -9.10 -25.23
C ARG A 24 -13.44 -9.50 -25.75
N ALA A 25 -12.57 -8.52 -26.00
CA ALA A 25 -11.21 -8.77 -26.49
C ALA A 25 -10.33 -9.39 -25.41
N VAL A 26 -10.46 -8.93 -24.16
CA VAL A 26 -9.74 -9.45 -23.00
C VAL A 26 -10.76 -9.69 -21.87
N PRO A 27 -11.35 -10.89 -21.79
CA PRO A 27 -12.28 -11.23 -20.71
C PRO A 27 -11.66 -11.04 -19.33
N GLY A 28 -12.37 -10.31 -18.46
CA GLY A 28 -11.92 -10.00 -17.10
C GLY A 28 -10.82 -8.93 -17.04
N VAL A 29 -10.65 -8.11 -18.08
CA VAL A 29 -9.63 -7.05 -18.11
C VAL A 29 -9.69 -6.12 -16.90
N PHE A 30 -10.90 -5.79 -16.43
CA PHE A 30 -11.08 -4.88 -15.29
C PHE A 30 -10.62 -5.51 -13.95
N ASP A 31 -10.73 -6.83 -13.81
CA ASP A 31 -10.21 -7.56 -12.64
C ASP A 31 -8.67 -7.58 -12.57
N ARG A 32 -7.98 -7.10 -13.61
CA ARG A 32 -6.51 -7.00 -13.65
C ARG A 32 -5.95 -5.63 -13.28
N LEU A 33 -6.80 -4.60 -13.14
CA LEU A 33 -6.37 -3.22 -12.84
C LEU A 33 -6.03 -3.01 -11.36
N ASP A 34 -4.93 -2.34 -11.02
CA ASP A 34 -4.68 -2.03 -9.60
C ASP A 34 -5.47 -0.81 -9.11
N ALA A 35 -5.89 0.05 -10.04
CA ALA A 35 -6.66 1.26 -9.78
C ALA A 35 -7.51 1.65 -10.99
N TRP A 36 -8.47 2.56 -10.79
CA TRP A 36 -9.29 3.14 -11.84
C TRP A 36 -8.91 4.59 -12.11
N SER A 37 -8.76 4.97 -13.38
CA SER A 37 -8.47 6.35 -13.81
C SER A 37 -9.71 7.00 -14.42
N SER A 38 -10.15 8.13 -13.87
CA SER A 38 -11.37 8.83 -14.26
C SER A 38 -11.10 10.25 -14.75
N HIS A 39 -11.80 10.68 -15.81
CA HIS A 39 -11.87 12.08 -16.25
C HIS A 39 -13.26 12.64 -15.88
N SER A 40 -13.49 12.86 -14.58
CA SER A 40 -14.79 13.27 -14.05
C SER A 40 -15.01 14.77 -14.25
N TYR A 41 -15.34 15.18 -15.47
CA TYR A 41 -15.64 16.58 -15.80
C TYR A 41 -17.10 16.96 -15.50
N PRO A 42 -17.35 18.21 -15.06
CA PRO A 42 -18.67 18.75 -14.74
C PRO A 42 -19.43 19.13 -16.03
N ASN A 43 -19.98 18.15 -16.74
CA ASN A 43 -20.67 18.36 -18.01
C ASN A 43 -22.17 18.71 -17.82
N PRO A 44 -22.82 19.35 -18.81
CA PRO A 44 -22.29 19.74 -20.13
C PRO A 44 -21.33 20.94 -20.09
N ASP A 45 -20.46 21.02 -21.09
CA ASP A 45 -19.57 22.16 -21.38
C ASP A 45 -18.74 22.65 -20.19
N PHE A 46 -18.39 21.73 -19.28
CA PHE A 46 -17.64 22.02 -18.06
C PHE A 46 -18.34 23.00 -17.09
N ALA A 47 -19.66 23.20 -17.19
CA ALA A 47 -20.42 24.17 -16.39
C ALA A 47 -21.27 23.53 -15.27
N GLY A 48 -21.25 22.21 -15.12
CA GLY A 48 -22.01 21.47 -14.11
C GLY A 48 -21.64 21.87 -12.68
N LYS A 49 -22.59 21.76 -11.75
CA LYS A 49 -22.38 22.11 -10.34
C LYS A 49 -21.66 20.96 -9.61
N PRO A 50 -20.90 21.24 -8.54
CA PRO A 50 -20.28 20.19 -7.71
C PRO A 50 -21.29 19.22 -7.10
N THR A 51 -22.53 19.67 -6.87
CA THR A 51 -23.61 18.84 -6.33
C THR A 51 -24.23 17.90 -7.36
N ASP A 52 -23.98 18.13 -8.65
CA ASP A 52 -24.56 17.31 -9.72
C ASP A 52 -23.99 15.89 -9.66
N GLN A 53 -24.84 14.90 -9.93
CA GLN A 53 -24.49 13.49 -9.82
C GLN A 53 -24.67 12.77 -11.15
N GLY A 54 -24.02 11.61 -11.26
CA GLY A 54 -24.16 10.70 -12.39
C GLY A 54 -22.99 10.78 -13.36
N ARG A 55 -23.15 10.12 -14.51
CA ARG A 55 -22.08 9.88 -15.47
C ARG A 55 -21.29 11.12 -15.89
N LYS A 56 -21.97 12.26 -16.03
CA LYS A 56 -21.41 13.50 -16.61
C LYS A 56 -21.10 14.56 -15.54
N SER A 57 -20.75 14.17 -14.32
CA SER A 57 -20.42 15.09 -13.22
C SER A 57 -19.04 14.84 -12.63
N ILE A 58 -18.67 15.64 -11.63
CA ILE A 58 -17.42 15.48 -10.86
C ILE A 58 -17.35 14.18 -10.05
N THR A 59 -18.49 13.51 -9.87
CA THR A 59 -18.60 12.19 -9.27
C THR A 59 -18.85 11.11 -10.32
N GLY A 60 -18.58 11.39 -11.59
CA GLY A 60 -18.72 10.46 -12.72
C GLY A 60 -18.02 9.12 -12.49
N TYR A 61 -16.87 9.13 -11.79
CA TYR A 61 -16.18 7.92 -11.36
C TYR A 61 -17.07 6.92 -10.60
N ARG A 62 -18.06 7.38 -9.83
CA ARG A 62 -19.01 6.51 -9.12
C ARG A 62 -19.89 5.74 -10.09
N TRP A 63 -20.32 6.39 -11.17
CA TRP A 63 -21.03 5.73 -12.26
C TRP A 63 -20.13 4.72 -12.96
N GLU A 64 -18.87 5.09 -13.24
CA GLU A 64 -17.91 4.17 -13.87
C GLU A 64 -17.71 2.90 -13.02
N ILE A 65 -17.38 3.05 -11.73
CA ILE A 65 -17.19 1.92 -10.80
C ILE A 65 -18.46 1.06 -10.70
N ASN A 66 -19.65 1.68 -10.62
CA ASN A 66 -20.91 0.96 -10.58
C ASN A 66 -21.11 0.10 -11.85
N ILE A 67 -20.79 0.63 -13.03
CA ILE A 67 -20.87 -0.09 -14.29
C ILE A 67 -19.85 -1.22 -14.37
N LEU A 68 -18.61 -1.00 -13.91
CA LEU A 68 -17.60 -2.06 -13.83
C LEU A 68 -18.07 -3.23 -12.97
N GLY A 69 -18.67 -2.95 -11.81
CA GLY A 69 -19.23 -3.98 -10.93
C GLY A 69 -20.44 -4.68 -11.54
N SER A 70 -21.45 -3.91 -11.95
CA SER A 70 -22.75 -4.45 -12.37
C SER A 70 -22.75 -5.08 -13.77
N ALA A 71 -22.01 -4.54 -14.73
CA ALA A 71 -22.03 -4.99 -16.11
C ALA A 71 -20.81 -5.84 -16.50
N PHE A 72 -19.68 -5.68 -15.79
CA PHE A 72 -18.43 -6.36 -16.11
C PHE A 72 -17.94 -7.30 -15.02
N GLY A 73 -18.67 -7.41 -13.90
CA GLY A 73 -18.39 -8.39 -12.85
C GLY A 73 -17.18 -8.06 -11.98
N LEU A 74 -16.70 -6.81 -12.00
CA LEU A 74 -15.60 -6.36 -11.14
C LEU A 74 -15.98 -6.59 -9.66
N LYS A 75 -15.21 -7.43 -8.95
CA LYS A 75 -15.48 -7.75 -7.53
C LYS A 75 -14.67 -6.93 -6.55
N LYS A 76 -13.48 -6.49 -6.96
CA LYS A 76 -12.58 -5.71 -6.11
C LYS A 76 -13.04 -4.27 -6.01
N ASN A 77 -12.78 -3.69 -4.84
CA ASN A 77 -12.96 -2.25 -4.65
C ASN A 77 -11.72 -1.53 -5.22
N LEU A 78 -11.84 -0.98 -6.42
CA LEU A 78 -10.74 -0.27 -7.05
C LEU A 78 -10.54 1.10 -6.41
N PRO A 79 -9.31 1.47 -6.01
CA PRO A 79 -8.99 2.87 -5.73
C PRO A 79 -9.17 3.72 -7.00
N VAL A 80 -9.67 4.94 -6.85
CA VAL A 80 -9.95 5.87 -7.95
C VAL A 80 -8.94 7.00 -7.97
N PHE A 81 -8.39 7.25 -9.14
CA PHE A 81 -7.55 8.40 -9.45
C PHE A 81 -8.32 9.28 -10.42
N ILE A 82 -8.72 10.47 -9.98
CA ILE A 82 -9.31 11.47 -10.85
C ILE A 82 -8.13 12.15 -11.55
N THR A 83 -7.79 11.67 -12.74
CA THR A 83 -6.57 12.09 -13.46
C THR A 83 -6.76 13.34 -14.29
N GLU A 84 -8.01 13.78 -14.46
CA GLU A 84 -8.34 15.02 -15.17
C GLU A 84 -9.73 15.51 -14.75
N THR A 85 -9.85 16.79 -14.37
CA THR A 85 -11.12 17.46 -14.06
C THR A 85 -10.88 18.97 -13.91
N GLY A 86 -11.94 19.77 -13.95
CA GLY A 86 -11.85 21.21 -13.72
C GLY A 86 -12.99 21.99 -14.35
N TRP A 87 -13.03 23.28 -14.06
CA TRP A 87 -13.91 24.27 -14.69
C TRP A 87 -13.05 25.32 -15.39
N PRO A 88 -13.38 25.68 -16.64
CA PRO A 88 -12.81 26.86 -17.26
C PRO A 88 -13.38 28.09 -16.57
N TYR A 89 -12.57 29.13 -16.42
CA TYR A 89 -13.05 30.43 -15.94
C TYR A 89 -13.10 31.43 -17.09
N GLN A 90 -14.05 32.35 -16.99
CA GLN A 90 -14.14 33.47 -17.88
C GLN A 90 -13.09 34.53 -17.53
N ASP A 91 -12.13 34.75 -18.43
CA ASP A 91 -11.20 35.87 -18.31
C ASP A 91 -11.85 37.16 -18.82
N SER A 92 -12.31 37.99 -17.88
CA SER A 92 -12.93 39.28 -18.16
C SER A 92 -12.07 40.24 -19.00
N ALA A 93 -10.74 40.08 -19.01
CA ALA A 93 -9.84 40.87 -19.85
C ALA A 93 -9.86 40.44 -21.33
N LYS A 94 -10.14 39.15 -21.60
CA LYS A 94 -10.18 38.57 -22.95
C LYS A 94 -11.55 38.71 -23.64
N LEU A 95 -12.62 38.98 -22.87
CA LEU A 95 -13.97 39.23 -23.41
C LEU A 95 -14.05 40.44 -24.35
N LYS A 96 -13.14 41.41 -24.23
CA LYS A 96 -13.19 42.64 -25.06
C LYS A 96 -12.72 42.44 -26.51
N VAL A 97 -12.18 41.28 -26.85
CA VAL A 97 -11.44 41.07 -28.10
C VAL A 97 -12.14 40.13 -29.08
N GLN A 98 -13.07 39.27 -28.65
CA GLN A 98 -13.63 38.23 -29.52
C GLN A 98 -15.13 38.01 -29.30
N ASN A 99 -15.92 38.13 -30.39
CA ASN A 99 -17.29 37.61 -30.53
C ASN A 99 -17.29 36.06 -30.50
N SER A 100 -16.76 35.47 -29.43
CA SER A 100 -16.54 34.04 -29.29
C SER A 100 -17.44 33.48 -28.20
N LYS A 101 -17.83 32.21 -28.34
CA LYS A 101 -18.62 31.43 -27.35
C LYS A 101 -17.98 31.31 -25.96
N LEU A 102 -16.88 32.02 -25.67
CA LEU A 102 -16.27 32.19 -24.35
C LEU A 102 -17.13 33.08 -23.40
N SER A 103 -18.23 33.66 -23.88
CA SER A 103 -19.20 34.37 -23.03
C SER A 103 -19.90 33.45 -22.00
N ASP A 104 -19.79 32.13 -22.16
CA ASP A 104 -20.64 31.16 -21.46
C ASP A 104 -19.92 30.42 -20.32
N PHE A 105 -18.63 30.70 -20.09
CA PHE A 105 -17.90 30.11 -18.97
C PHE A 105 -18.20 30.82 -17.65
N LEU A 106 -18.04 30.07 -16.55
CA LEU A 106 -18.31 30.55 -15.20
C LEU A 106 -17.34 31.67 -14.82
N ASP A 107 -17.82 32.63 -14.02
CA ASP A 107 -16.94 33.67 -13.48
C ASP A 107 -15.94 33.06 -12.48
N GLN A 108 -14.83 33.76 -12.28
CA GLN A 108 -13.73 33.31 -11.42
C GLN A 108 -14.16 32.99 -9.97
N LYS A 109 -15.14 33.72 -9.43
CA LYS A 109 -15.63 33.49 -8.07
C LYS A 109 -16.41 32.18 -8.03
N THR A 110 -17.31 31.95 -8.99
CA THR A 110 -18.06 30.70 -9.11
C THR A 110 -17.12 29.51 -9.31
N VAL A 111 -16.10 29.61 -10.18
CA VAL A 111 -15.09 28.55 -10.36
C VAL A 111 -14.34 28.26 -9.07
N THR A 112 -14.00 29.28 -8.28
CA THR A 112 -13.32 29.11 -6.99
C THR A 112 -14.21 28.39 -5.97
N GLU A 113 -15.48 28.78 -5.87
CA GLU A 113 -16.46 28.13 -5.00
C GLU A 113 -16.70 26.68 -5.42
N TYR A 114 -16.82 26.41 -6.73
CA TYR A 114 -17.07 25.07 -7.25
C TYR A 114 -15.88 24.15 -7.04
N THR A 115 -14.67 24.64 -7.31
CA THR A 115 -13.44 23.88 -7.10
C THR A 115 -13.30 23.50 -5.63
N ARG A 116 -13.53 24.42 -4.70
CA ARG A 116 -13.46 24.13 -3.26
C ARG A 116 -14.47 23.06 -2.84
N ALA A 117 -15.73 23.22 -3.24
CA ALA A 117 -16.78 22.26 -2.92
C ALA A 117 -16.50 20.86 -3.52
N ALA A 118 -15.90 20.81 -4.71
CA ALA A 118 -15.51 19.55 -5.34
C ALA A 118 -14.40 18.85 -4.57
N PHE A 119 -13.37 19.58 -4.12
CA PHE A 119 -12.33 19.03 -3.27
C PHE A 119 -12.88 18.51 -1.93
N ASP A 120 -13.82 19.22 -1.30
CA ASP A 120 -14.48 18.72 -0.09
C ASP A 120 -15.21 17.38 -0.34
N ILE A 121 -15.88 17.23 -1.49
CA ILE A 121 -16.56 15.99 -1.90
C ILE A 121 -15.56 14.86 -2.16
N TRP A 122 -14.49 15.12 -2.91
CA TRP A 122 -13.49 14.11 -3.26
C TRP A 122 -12.66 13.67 -2.06
N LEU A 123 -12.25 14.61 -1.21
CA LEU A 123 -11.46 14.31 0.01
C LEU A 123 -12.28 13.53 1.05
N ALA A 124 -13.61 13.67 1.05
CA ALA A 124 -14.49 12.88 1.90
C ALA A 124 -14.70 11.43 1.40
N ASP A 125 -14.36 11.13 0.15
CA ASP A 125 -14.56 9.81 -0.45
C ASP A 125 -13.28 8.98 -0.35
N GLN A 126 -13.27 7.99 0.56
CA GLN A 126 -12.11 7.10 0.79
C GLN A 126 -11.70 6.28 -0.43
N GLN A 127 -12.55 6.16 -1.46
CA GLN A 127 -12.19 5.48 -2.70
C GLN A 127 -11.24 6.34 -3.55
N VAL A 128 -11.33 7.68 -3.44
CA VAL A 128 -10.50 8.62 -4.22
C VAL A 128 -9.11 8.76 -3.57
N GLN A 129 -8.08 8.34 -4.30
CA GLN A 129 -6.69 8.37 -3.82
C GLN A 129 -5.91 9.59 -4.31
N ALA A 130 -6.32 10.17 -5.44
CA ALA A 130 -5.69 11.35 -6.01
C ALA A 130 -6.65 12.14 -6.89
N ILE A 131 -6.46 13.45 -6.92
CA ILE A 131 -7.12 14.39 -7.83
C ILE A 131 -6.03 15.16 -8.58
N THR A 132 -6.11 15.16 -9.91
CA THR A 132 -5.23 15.91 -10.80
C THR A 132 -6.07 16.91 -11.59
N PRO A 133 -6.14 18.17 -11.14
CA PRO A 133 -6.85 19.20 -11.87
C PRO A 133 -6.16 19.55 -13.20
N PHE A 134 -6.97 19.83 -14.20
CA PHE A 134 -6.53 20.34 -15.50
C PHE A 134 -6.64 21.88 -15.49
N VAL A 135 -5.58 22.64 -15.76
CA VAL A 135 -4.15 22.28 -15.91
C VAL A 135 -3.28 23.26 -15.12
N LEU A 136 -2.14 22.80 -14.60
CA LEU A 136 -1.33 23.62 -13.69
C LEU A 136 -0.82 24.92 -14.33
N ASN A 137 -0.16 24.82 -15.48
CA ASN A 137 0.50 25.96 -16.12
C ASN A 137 0.46 25.83 -17.65
N TYR A 138 -0.57 26.39 -18.28
CA TYR A 138 -0.75 26.37 -19.73
C TYR A 138 -1.41 27.64 -20.22
N HIS A 139 -0.81 28.35 -21.18
CA HIS A 139 -1.26 29.69 -21.56
C HIS A 139 -1.71 29.84 -23.01
N ALA A 140 -1.73 28.75 -23.78
CA ALA A 140 -2.18 28.79 -25.17
C ALA A 140 -3.69 28.56 -25.27
N ALA A 141 -4.36 29.35 -26.10
CA ALA A 141 -5.76 29.12 -26.43
C ALA A 141 -5.94 27.77 -27.16
N PRO A 142 -7.06 27.05 -26.95
CA PRO A 142 -8.23 27.45 -26.15
C PRO A 142 -8.20 26.96 -24.69
N LEU A 143 -7.09 26.39 -24.21
CA LEU A 143 -7.03 25.69 -22.91
C LEU A 143 -6.47 26.57 -21.78
N ASP A 144 -6.05 27.79 -22.11
CA ASP A 144 -5.54 28.79 -21.18
C ASP A 144 -6.55 29.17 -20.08
N VAL A 145 -7.84 29.06 -20.37
CA VAL A 145 -8.94 29.28 -19.41
C VAL A 145 -9.06 28.22 -18.32
N PHE A 146 -8.28 27.13 -18.41
CA PHE A 146 -8.17 26.11 -17.37
C PHE A 146 -6.90 26.24 -16.53
N SER A 147 -6.01 27.19 -16.86
CA SER A 147 -4.72 27.31 -16.18
C SER A 147 -4.91 27.68 -14.71
N TRP A 148 -4.20 27.00 -13.82
CA TRP A 148 -4.17 27.31 -12.39
C TRP A 148 -3.21 28.45 -12.08
N LEU A 149 -2.19 28.65 -12.92
CA LEU A 149 -1.23 29.74 -12.85
C LEU A 149 -1.42 30.73 -14.01
N ASP A 150 -1.21 32.01 -13.73
CA ASP A 150 -1.10 33.07 -14.73
C ASP A 150 0.28 33.05 -15.44
N GLN A 151 0.47 33.95 -16.42
CA GLN A 151 1.69 34.00 -17.24
C GLN A 151 2.95 34.34 -16.43
N GLU A 152 2.78 34.96 -15.26
CA GLU A 152 3.83 35.28 -14.31
C GLU A 152 4.08 34.15 -13.29
N GLY A 153 3.34 33.04 -13.38
CA GLY A 153 3.44 31.89 -12.49
C GLY A 153 2.74 32.09 -11.14
N LYS A 154 1.89 33.10 -11.01
CA LYS A 154 1.09 33.38 -9.81
C LYS A 154 -0.24 32.64 -9.88
N ASP A 155 -0.72 32.22 -8.71
CA ASP A 155 -1.97 31.48 -8.59
C ASP A 155 -3.19 32.31 -9.03
N HIS A 156 -4.05 31.70 -9.83
CA HIS A 156 -5.44 32.14 -9.94
C HIS A 156 -6.19 31.88 -8.63
N PRO A 157 -7.29 32.62 -8.34
CA PRO A 157 -8.02 32.49 -7.07
C PRO A 157 -8.44 31.07 -6.68
N HIS A 158 -8.84 30.23 -7.64
CA HIS A 158 -9.17 28.83 -7.36
C HIS A 158 -7.94 28.00 -6.95
N CYS A 159 -6.77 28.26 -7.56
CA CYS A 159 -5.51 27.60 -7.17
C CYS A 159 -5.12 28.00 -5.74
N GLN A 160 -5.17 29.29 -5.42
CA GLN A 160 -4.89 29.80 -4.07
C GLN A 160 -5.80 29.14 -3.03
N ALA A 161 -7.11 29.06 -3.31
CA ALA A 161 -8.07 28.45 -2.40
C ALA A 161 -7.72 26.99 -2.06
N ILE A 162 -7.25 26.21 -3.04
CA ILE A 162 -6.84 24.81 -2.82
C ILE A 162 -5.48 24.72 -2.14
N ARG A 163 -4.54 25.64 -2.42
CA ARG A 163 -3.26 25.70 -1.70
C ARG A 163 -3.44 25.95 -0.20
N GLU A 164 -4.42 26.75 0.18
CA GLU A 164 -4.73 27.10 1.57
C GLU A 164 -5.52 26.01 2.32
N MET A 165 -6.05 25.00 1.63
CA MET A 165 -6.67 23.84 2.29
C MET A 165 -5.63 23.03 3.07
N GLU A 166 -6.05 22.52 4.23
CA GLU A 166 -5.28 21.56 5.02
C GLU A 166 -5.00 20.30 4.18
N LYS A 167 -3.74 19.86 4.15
CA LYS A 167 -3.32 18.69 3.38
C LYS A 167 -2.72 17.65 4.30
N VAL A 168 -3.11 16.40 4.09
CA VAL A 168 -2.39 15.26 4.64
C VAL A 168 -1.11 15.02 3.84
N SER A 169 -0.13 14.39 4.48
CA SER A 169 1.11 14.02 3.80
C SER A 169 0.82 13.11 2.61
N TRP A 170 1.42 13.41 1.45
CA TRP A 170 1.25 12.63 0.22
C TRP A 170 2.06 11.31 0.22
N TRP A 171 2.80 11.04 1.29
CA TRP A 171 3.59 9.81 1.40
C TRP A 171 2.65 8.60 1.57
N PRO A 172 2.67 7.61 0.65
CA PRO A 172 1.86 6.42 0.80
C PRO A 172 2.27 5.68 2.08
N GLU A 173 1.29 5.14 2.79
CA GLU A 173 1.55 4.31 3.96
C GLU A 173 2.39 3.10 3.54
N GLN A 174 3.57 2.96 4.14
CA GLN A 174 4.48 1.86 3.85
C GLN A 174 4.12 0.66 4.72
N ILE A 175 3.49 -0.34 4.11
CA ILE A 175 3.07 -1.57 4.79
C ILE A 175 4.27 -2.50 4.92
N ASN A 176 4.82 -2.57 6.13
CA ASN A 176 5.83 -3.55 6.52
C ASN A 176 5.11 -4.79 7.09
N SER A 177 5.13 -5.91 6.38
CA SER A 177 4.63 -7.19 6.89
C SER A 177 5.62 -8.31 6.58
N TRP A 178 5.61 -9.34 7.42
CA TRP A 178 6.56 -10.44 7.34
C TRP A 178 5.91 -11.79 7.65
N GLU A 179 6.52 -12.82 7.10
CA GLU A 179 6.26 -14.22 7.45
C GLU A 179 7.53 -14.85 8.04
N ILE A 180 7.41 -15.60 9.14
CA ILE A 180 8.54 -16.31 9.74
C ILE A 180 8.72 -17.65 9.03
N ILE A 181 9.68 -17.72 8.11
CA ILE A 181 10.00 -18.94 7.36
C ILE A 181 10.73 -19.96 8.24
N SER A 182 11.70 -19.51 9.03
CA SER A 182 12.42 -20.40 9.94
C SER A 182 13.00 -19.66 11.14
N LEU A 183 13.12 -20.37 12.25
CA LEU A 183 13.76 -19.92 13.47
C LEU A 183 14.69 -21.04 13.96
N ASP A 184 15.99 -20.77 13.94
CA ASP A 184 17.06 -21.68 14.34
C ASP A 184 17.60 -21.24 15.70
N LEU A 185 17.24 -22.02 16.72
CA LEU A 185 17.53 -21.78 18.12
C LEU A 185 17.97 -23.08 18.80
N PRO A 186 18.84 -22.99 19.82
CA PRO A 186 19.22 -24.14 20.60
C PRO A 186 18.08 -24.46 21.59
N ALA A 187 17.74 -25.74 21.74
CA ALA A 187 16.82 -26.15 22.80
C ALA A 187 17.44 -25.98 24.21
N PHE A 188 18.77 -26.11 24.29
CA PHE A 188 19.54 -26.02 25.52
C PHE A 188 20.75 -25.11 25.32
N LEU A 189 21.00 -24.20 26.26
CA LEU A 189 22.14 -23.29 26.25
C LEU A 189 22.93 -23.40 27.57
N PRO A 190 24.24 -23.69 27.55
CA PRO A 190 25.04 -23.66 28.77
C PRO A 190 25.07 -22.25 29.37
N ILE A 191 25.01 -22.11 30.70
CA ILE A 191 25.28 -20.81 31.34
C ILE A 191 26.73 -20.38 31.08
N ASN A 192 26.97 -19.07 31.14
CA ASN A 192 28.24 -18.43 30.78
C ASN A 192 28.65 -18.70 29.32
N SER A 193 27.66 -18.82 28.42
CA SER A 193 27.89 -18.98 26.98
C SER A 193 27.05 -18.00 26.15
N GLN A 194 27.43 -17.87 24.89
CA GLN A 194 26.72 -17.09 23.88
C GLN A 194 26.35 -18.00 22.70
N TYR A 195 25.17 -17.80 22.14
CA TYR A 195 24.74 -18.46 20.91
C TYR A 195 24.26 -17.44 19.89
N GLN A 196 24.64 -17.65 18.63
CA GLN A 196 24.14 -16.85 17.52
C GLN A 196 22.91 -17.52 16.91
N GLY A 197 21.73 -17.01 17.28
CA GLY A 197 20.46 -17.41 16.69
C GLY A 197 20.31 -16.93 15.26
N LYS A 198 19.51 -17.65 14.47
CA LYS A 198 19.17 -17.26 13.10
C LYS A 198 17.66 -17.29 12.91
N ILE A 199 17.12 -16.26 12.27
CA ILE A 199 15.71 -16.20 11.89
C ILE A 199 15.62 -15.78 10.42
N THR A 200 14.86 -16.52 9.63
CA THR A 200 14.59 -16.16 8.23
C THR A 200 13.19 -15.60 8.15
N LEU A 201 13.06 -14.36 7.70
CA LEU A 201 11.79 -13.69 7.48
C LEU A 201 11.61 -13.43 5.99
N LYS A 202 10.40 -13.62 5.48
CA LYS A 202 9.99 -13.21 4.13
C LYS A 202 9.24 -11.89 4.20
N ASN A 203 9.58 -10.95 3.32
CA ASN A 203 8.83 -9.72 3.15
C ASN A 203 7.52 -10.03 2.41
N THR A 204 6.40 -9.87 3.10
CA THR A 204 5.05 -10.05 2.53
C THR A 204 4.34 -8.71 2.35
N GLY A 205 5.00 -7.61 2.68
CA GLY A 205 4.45 -6.26 2.61
C GLY A 205 4.67 -5.62 1.25
N GLN A 206 4.30 -4.34 1.16
CA GLN A 206 4.55 -3.51 -0.03
C GLN A 206 5.90 -2.80 0.07
N SER A 207 6.34 -2.46 1.28
CA SER A 207 7.56 -1.68 1.50
C SER A 207 8.83 -2.49 1.29
N ILE A 208 9.89 -1.85 0.77
CA ILE A 208 11.23 -2.43 0.74
C ILE A 208 11.87 -2.25 2.12
N TRP A 209 12.20 -3.35 2.80
CA TRP A 209 12.88 -3.25 4.10
C TRP A 209 14.28 -2.66 3.90
N GLY A 210 14.70 -1.75 4.79
CA GLY A 210 16.01 -1.10 4.74
C GLY A 210 16.01 0.29 4.09
N GLU A 211 14.90 0.73 3.50
CA GLU A 211 14.73 2.15 3.13
C GLU A 211 14.51 3.04 4.36
N LYS A 212 13.97 2.44 5.41
CA LYS A 212 13.93 2.97 6.78
C LYS A 212 14.53 1.91 7.71
N THR A 213 14.90 2.32 8.92
CA THR A 213 15.36 1.39 9.97
C THR A 213 14.32 0.29 10.18
N PHE A 214 14.73 -0.96 9.95
CA PHE A 214 13.89 -2.13 10.13
C PHE A 214 14.49 -3.01 11.23
N SER A 215 13.84 -3.04 12.39
CA SER A 215 14.30 -3.77 13.56
C SER A 215 13.16 -4.34 14.38
N PHE A 216 13.44 -5.45 15.05
CA PHE A 216 12.60 -6.05 16.06
C PHE A 216 13.30 -5.91 17.41
N PRO A 217 12.87 -4.95 18.26
CA PRO A 217 13.41 -4.79 19.60
C PRO A 217 13.21 -6.06 20.44
N SER A 218 14.25 -6.49 21.13
CA SER A 218 14.18 -7.63 22.04
C SER A 218 13.31 -7.29 23.24
N LEU A 219 12.42 -8.21 23.61
CA LEU A 219 11.67 -8.17 24.87
C LEU A 219 12.34 -9.03 25.95
N SER A 220 13.42 -9.74 25.58
CA SER A 220 14.17 -10.65 26.43
C SER A 220 15.51 -10.03 26.75
N TYR A 221 15.78 -9.75 28.04
CA TYR A 221 17.03 -9.10 28.50
C TYR A 221 18.31 -9.85 28.11
N PHE A 222 18.17 -11.13 27.77
CA PHE A 222 19.25 -12.05 27.43
C PHE A 222 19.45 -12.21 25.91
N ALA A 223 18.85 -11.36 25.07
CA ALA A 223 19.02 -11.43 23.62
C ALA A 223 19.10 -10.04 22.96
N ASP A 224 19.86 -9.95 21.87
CA ASP A 224 19.96 -8.73 21.06
C ASP A 224 18.65 -8.40 20.31
N ASN A 225 18.49 -7.13 19.97
CA ASN A 225 17.55 -6.72 18.92
C ASN A 225 17.90 -7.43 17.60
N ILE A 226 16.88 -7.79 16.83
CA ILE A 226 17.10 -8.25 15.46
C ILE A 226 17.06 -7.02 14.56
N ASN A 227 18.18 -6.70 13.93
CA ASN A 227 18.29 -5.52 13.07
C ASN A 227 18.62 -5.95 11.63
N LEU A 228 17.98 -5.31 10.66
CA LEU A 228 18.46 -5.38 9.28
C LEU A 228 19.78 -4.60 9.18
N PRO A 229 20.87 -5.19 8.64
CA PRO A 229 22.14 -4.49 8.51
C PRO A 229 22.01 -3.24 7.60
N PRO A 230 22.75 -2.16 7.89
CA PRO A 230 22.76 -0.97 7.04
C PRO A 230 23.10 -1.30 5.58
N GLY A 231 22.38 -0.68 4.64
CA GLY A 231 22.59 -0.86 3.20
C GLY A 231 21.99 -2.13 2.60
N VAL A 232 21.46 -3.06 3.42
CA VAL A 232 20.70 -4.20 2.93
C VAL A 232 19.28 -3.77 2.59
N LYS A 233 18.80 -4.18 1.40
CA LYS A 233 17.41 -4.03 0.98
C LYS A 233 16.76 -5.39 0.79
N VAL A 234 15.51 -5.53 1.23
CA VAL A 234 14.71 -6.76 1.05
C VAL A 234 13.39 -6.39 0.39
N GLU A 235 13.23 -6.74 -0.87
CA GLU A 235 12.04 -6.40 -1.67
C GLU A 235 10.85 -7.30 -1.30
N PRO A 236 9.61 -6.88 -1.62
CA PRO A 236 8.43 -7.74 -1.50
C PRO A 236 8.63 -9.12 -2.13
N GLY A 237 8.25 -10.17 -1.41
CA GLY A 237 8.43 -11.57 -1.79
C GLY A 237 9.81 -12.17 -1.46
N GLN A 238 10.84 -11.35 -1.19
CA GLN A 238 12.17 -11.84 -0.84
C GLN A 238 12.27 -12.27 0.62
N SER A 239 13.20 -13.19 0.91
CA SER A 239 13.52 -13.62 2.27
C SER A 239 14.90 -13.17 2.69
N PHE A 240 15.05 -12.78 3.96
CA PHE A 240 16.33 -12.43 4.55
C PHE A 240 16.57 -13.19 5.85
N LYS A 241 17.82 -13.63 6.03
CA LYS A 241 18.25 -14.36 7.22
C LYS A 241 18.97 -13.41 8.16
N PHE A 242 18.30 -13.10 9.26
CA PHE A 242 18.84 -12.28 10.33
C PHE A 242 19.62 -13.16 11.32
N THR A 243 20.61 -12.54 11.97
CA THR A 243 21.37 -13.12 13.07
C THR A 243 21.24 -12.24 14.30
N PHE A 244 21.20 -12.84 15.48
CA PHE A 244 21.16 -12.15 16.76
C PHE A 244 21.87 -13.00 17.81
N ASN A 245 22.38 -12.38 18.87
CA ASN A 245 23.02 -13.13 19.96
C ASN A 245 22.03 -13.38 21.10
N ILE A 246 22.23 -14.51 21.76
CA ILE A 246 21.58 -14.92 23.00
C ILE A 246 22.69 -15.11 24.04
N TYR A 247 22.53 -14.50 25.21
CA TYR A 247 23.50 -14.49 26.29
C TYR A 247 22.96 -15.28 27.48
N ALA A 248 23.65 -16.34 27.88
CA ALA A 248 23.27 -17.12 29.06
C ALA A 248 24.03 -16.60 30.29
N SER A 249 23.60 -15.49 30.88
CA SER A 249 24.31 -14.85 32.00
C SER A 249 23.93 -15.40 33.38
N GLU A 250 22.66 -15.76 33.63
CA GLU A 250 22.17 -16.22 34.94
C GLU A 250 21.05 -17.27 34.82
N TRP A 251 20.63 -17.84 35.95
CA TRP A 251 19.74 -19.00 36.04
C TRP A 251 18.25 -18.65 36.01
N PRO A 252 17.59 -18.99 34.90
CA PRO A 252 16.30 -19.64 34.97
C PRO A 252 16.39 -21.05 34.36
N GLU A 253 15.64 -22.03 34.87
CA GLU A 253 15.58 -23.36 34.25
C GLU A 253 15.13 -23.26 32.77
N THR A 254 14.24 -22.32 32.49
CA THR A 254 13.79 -21.96 31.13
C THR A 254 13.50 -20.46 31.04
N ALA A 255 13.75 -19.85 29.87
CA ALA A 255 13.27 -18.51 29.57
C ALA A 255 12.57 -18.45 28.21
N VAL A 256 11.64 -17.51 28.10
CA VAL A 256 10.91 -17.25 26.85
C VAL A 256 11.64 -16.14 26.10
N LEU A 257 12.04 -16.48 24.88
CA LEU A 257 12.64 -15.59 23.91
C LEU A 257 11.56 -14.98 23.03
N SER A 258 11.54 -13.64 22.94
CA SER A 258 10.57 -12.90 22.12
C SER A 258 11.07 -11.51 21.73
N TRP A 259 10.55 -10.98 20.63
CA TRP A 259 10.81 -9.63 20.14
C TRP A 259 9.49 -8.92 19.84
N LYS A 260 9.49 -7.60 19.95
CA LYS A 260 8.35 -6.77 19.60
C LYS A 260 8.05 -6.90 18.10
N GLY A 261 6.81 -7.23 17.76
CA GLY A 261 6.35 -7.42 16.36
C GLY A 261 6.51 -8.86 15.84
N LEU A 262 7.25 -9.73 16.52
CA LEU A 262 7.31 -11.15 16.17
C LEU A 262 6.36 -11.95 17.08
N GLU A 263 5.32 -12.55 16.51
CA GLU A 263 4.34 -13.32 17.28
C GLU A 263 4.93 -14.62 17.85
N LYS A 264 5.94 -15.17 17.19
CA LYS A 264 6.57 -16.44 17.58
C LYS A 264 7.43 -16.25 18.82
N LYS A 265 7.06 -16.95 19.89
CA LYS A 265 7.86 -17.10 21.11
C LYS A 265 8.60 -18.44 21.09
N ALA A 266 9.80 -18.48 21.64
CA ALA A 266 10.57 -19.72 21.78
C ALA A 266 11.04 -19.91 23.22
N THR A 267 10.98 -21.13 23.73
CA THR A 267 11.50 -21.45 25.06
C THR A 267 12.92 -22.01 24.94
N ILE A 268 13.85 -21.43 25.70
CA ILE A 268 15.22 -21.91 25.81
C ILE A 268 15.44 -22.43 27.22
N SER A 269 16.01 -23.62 27.34
CA SER A 269 16.40 -24.18 28.64
C SER A 269 17.87 -23.87 28.90
N PHE A 270 18.19 -23.33 30.08
CA PHE A 270 19.57 -23.07 30.47
C PHE A 270 20.07 -24.18 31.40
N PHE A 271 21.33 -24.59 31.24
CA PHE A 271 21.93 -25.60 32.12
C PHE A 271 23.32 -25.20 32.58
N ASN A 272 23.71 -25.63 33.77
CA ASN A 272 25.06 -25.41 34.27
C ASN A 272 25.95 -26.63 34.06
N PRO A 273 27.01 -26.50 33.25
CA PRO A 273 28.00 -27.56 33.09
C PRO A 273 28.62 -28.02 34.42
N SER A 274 28.82 -27.13 35.40
CA SER A 274 29.45 -27.48 36.69
C SER A 274 28.59 -28.37 37.58
N LYS A 275 27.26 -28.39 37.39
CA LYS A 275 26.38 -29.37 38.06
C LYS A 275 26.50 -30.78 37.47
N LEU A 276 27.24 -30.95 36.37
CA LEU A 276 27.64 -32.25 35.86
C LEU A 276 28.81 -32.86 36.67
N ASN A 277 29.33 -32.24 37.73
CA ASN A 277 30.52 -32.77 38.42
C ASN A 277 30.29 -33.93 39.41
N SER A 278 29.14 -34.63 39.39
CA SER A 278 29.05 -35.99 39.97
C SER A 278 29.33 -37.11 38.95
N TYR A 279 29.90 -36.77 37.78
CA TYR A 279 30.01 -37.63 36.59
C TYR A 279 31.19 -38.61 36.53
N GLN A 280 31.85 -38.96 37.65
CA GLN A 280 32.93 -39.95 37.58
C GLN A 280 32.45 -41.41 37.47
N ASP A 281 31.17 -41.72 37.74
CA ASP A 281 30.77 -43.14 37.91
C ASP A 281 29.75 -43.74 36.92
N ASN A 282 29.25 -43.05 35.89
CA ASN A 282 28.23 -43.67 35.02
C ASN A 282 28.34 -43.33 33.52
N PHE A 283 29.17 -44.11 32.82
CA PHE A 283 29.23 -44.18 31.35
C PHE A 283 27.84 -44.30 30.69
N TRP A 284 26.90 -45.02 31.31
CA TRP A 284 25.52 -45.17 30.82
C TRP A 284 24.68 -43.90 30.91
N GLN A 285 24.92 -43.02 31.89
CA GLN A 285 24.22 -41.73 31.95
C GLN A 285 24.71 -40.75 30.87
N LYS A 286 25.99 -40.86 30.47
CA LYS A 286 26.53 -40.14 29.30
C LYS A 286 25.86 -40.59 28.01
N ILE A 287 25.66 -41.90 27.85
CA ILE A 287 24.88 -42.47 26.73
C ILE A 287 23.41 -42.03 26.82
N ILE A 288 22.79 -41.96 27.99
CA ILE A 288 21.38 -41.53 28.14
C ILE A 288 21.22 -40.02 27.89
N ALA A 289 22.16 -39.17 28.29
CA ALA A 289 22.13 -37.74 27.99
C ALA A 289 22.36 -37.47 26.50
N LEU A 290 23.35 -38.14 25.90
CA LEU A 290 23.58 -38.09 24.45
C LEU A 290 22.45 -38.74 23.66
N ALA A 291 21.84 -39.82 24.18
CA ALA A 291 20.68 -40.48 23.59
C ALA A 291 19.43 -39.62 23.79
N LYS A 292 19.24 -38.88 24.88
CA LYS A 292 18.15 -37.88 25.00
C LYS A 292 18.33 -36.78 23.96
N VAL A 293 19.55 -36.29 23.76
CA VAL A 293 19.88 -35.32 22.70
C VAL A 293 19.67 -35.91 21.30
N TRP A 294 19.96 -37.20 21.09
CA TRP A 294 19.82 -37.90 19.81
C TRP A 294 18.39 -38.39 19.51
N TRP A 295 17.64 -38.79 20.54
CA TRP A 295 16.25 -39.28 20.45
C TRP A 295 15.29 -38.10 20.27
N TYR A 296 15.58 -36.92 20.86
CA TYR A 296 14.85 -35.68 20.59
C TYR A 296 15.04 -35.20 19.14
N LYS A 297 16.18 -35.51 18.48
CA LYS A 297 16.35 -35.31 17.03
C LYS A 297 15.49 -36.26 16.17
N LYS A 298 14.96 -37.35 16.73
CA LYS A 298 14.14 -38.36 16.04
C LYS A 298 12.64 -38.28 16.33
N ILE A 299 12.22 -37.47 17.31
CA ILE A 299 10.79 -37.17 17.48
C ILE A 299 10.41 -36.27 16.30
N PRO A 300 9.46 -36.66 15.43
CA PRO A 300 9.01 -35.79 14.36
C PRO A 300 8.51 -34.50 15.00
N ARG A 301 9.03 -33.36 14.54
CA ARG A 301 8.33 -32.09 14.73
C ARG A 301 6.94 -32.34 14.16
N THR A 302 5.91 -32.30 14.99
CA THR A 302 4.52 -32.39 14.54
C THR A 302 4.34 -31.36 13.44
N SER A 303 4.20 -31.85 12.21
CA SER A 303 3.73 -31.07 11.08
C SER A 303 2.28 -30.70 11.39
N SER A 304 2.04 -29.44 11.72
CA SER A 304 0.72 -28.88 11.50
C SER A 304 0.63 -28.53 10.01
N GLN A 305 -0.17 -29.34 9.32
CA GLN A 305 -0.76 -29.13 8.00
C GLN A 305 0.13 -29.33 6.76
N ASP A 306 0.26 -30.61 6.39
CA ASP A 306 -0.07 -31.04 5.03
C ASP A 306 -1.61 -30.97 4.86
N TRP A 307 -2.08 -30.01 4.08
CA TRP A 307 -3.36 -30.07 3.37
C TRP A 307 -3.16 -29.38 2.03
N GLU A 308 -2.94 -30.20 1.01
CA GLU A 308 -3.26 -30.03 -0.42
C GLU A 308 -2.22 -30.79 -1.23
N ASP A 309 -2.42 -32.10 -1.32
CA ASP A 309 -2.37 -32.79 -2.60
C ASP A 309 -2.90 -34.21 -2.45
N SER A 310 -3.76 -34.61 -3.39
CA SER A 310 -4.47 -35.88 -3.55
C SER A 310 -5.86 -36.00 -2.88
N GLN A 311 -6.90 -35.60 -3.63
CA GLN A 311 -7.77 -36.53 -4.38
C GLN A 311 -8.38 -35.72 -5.54
N ILE A 312 -8.18 -36.08 -6.81
CA ILE A 312 -9.05 -36.94 -7.65
C ILE A 312 -8.41 -36.80 -9.06
N ASN A 313 -7.87 -37.86 -9.67
CA ASN A 313 -8.49 -38.58 -10.79
C ASN A 313 -9.18 -37.70 -11.83
#